data_AF-A0A914TZG3-F1
#
_entry.id   AF-A0A914TZG3-F1
#
_cell.length_a   1.000
_cell.length_b   1.000
_cell.length_c   1.000
_cell.angle_alpha   90.00
_cell.angle_beta   90.00
_cell.angle_gamma   90.00
#
_symmetry.space_group_name_H-M   'P 1'
#
loop_
_entity.id
_entity.type
_entity.pdbx_description
1 polymer ?
#
loop_
_entity_poly.entity_id
_entity_poly.type
_entity_poly.pdbx_seq_one_letter_code
_entity_poly.pdbx_strand_id
1 'polypeptide(L)'
;MKLTAAQLLQTSRICRYVVNGKWTTTHYTQKPRENDERWKDVDMTRVSDEYDVVIVGGGPAGLSAAIRLKQLAAEHNKEVRVCLVEKAPELGAHTFSGAVIQTDGLDRLIPDW
;
A
#
# COMPACT_ATOMS: atom_id res chain seq x y z
N MET A 1 -9.63 41.06 -20.92
CA MET A 1 -8.58 40.07 -20.57
C MET A 1 -8.61 38.96 -21.62
N LYS A 2 -7.59 38.85 -22.51
CA LYS A 2 -7.58 37.84 -23.60
C LYS A 2 -6.84 36.58 -23.11
N LEU A 3 -7.57 35.49 -22.92
CA LEU A 3 -6.99 34.18 -22.61
C LEU A 3 -6.37 33.57 -23.86
N THR A 4 -5.15 33.04 -23.76
CA THR A 4 -4.43 32.40 -24.86
C THR A 4 -4.84 30.92 -25.00
N ALA A 5 -4.67 30.34 -26.19
CA ALA A 5 -5.01 28.92 -26.43
C ALA A 5 -4.28 27.95 -25.47
N ALA A 6 -3.05 28.28 -25.07
CA ALA A 6 -2.30 27.52 -24.07
C ALA A 6 -2.96 27.55 -22.68
N GLN A 7 -3.50 28.71 -22.27
CA GLN A 7 -4.22 28.85 -21.00
C GLN A 7 -5.55 28.07 -21.01
N LEU A 8 -6.24 27.99 -22.16
CA LEU A 8 -7.43 27.15 -22.35
C LEU A 8 -7.11 25.65 -22.28
N LEU A 9 -6.02 25.22 -22.90
CA LEU A 9 -5.56 23.83 -22.82
C LEU A 9 -5.14 23.42 -21.41
N GLN A 10 -4.45 24.29 -20.68
CA GLN A 10 -4.02 24.03 -19.31
C GLN A 10 -5.20 23.97 -18.32
N THR A 11 -6.19 24.85 -18.47
CA THR A 11 -7.42 24.84 -17.65
C THR A 11 -8.32 23.64 -17.96
N SER A 12 -8.43 23.21 -19.22
CA SER A 12 -9.21 22.02 -19.60
C SER A 12 -8.72 20.72 -18.93
N ARG A 13 -7.42 20.59 -18.64
CA ARG A 13 -6.85 19.44 -17.93
C ARG A 13 -7.33 19.34 -16.49
N ILE A 14 -7.49 20.48 -15.82
CA ILE A 14 -7.99 20.56 -14.44
C ILE A 14 -9.49 20.21 -14.40
N CYS A 15 -10.25 20.63 -15.40
CA CYS A 15 -11.68 20.34 -15.50
C CYS A 15 -12.01 18.88 -15.89
N ARG A 16 -11.04 18.04 -16.30
CA ARG A 16 -11.29 16.60 -16.58
C ARG A 16 -11.83 15.84 -15.38
N TYR A 17 -11.53 16.30 -14.17
CA TYR A 17 -11.98 15.69 -12.93
C TYR A 17 -13.25 16.33 -12.38
N VAL A 18 -13.97 17.11 -13.19
CA VAL A 18 -15.22 17.76 -12.80
C VAL A 18 -16.34 17.27 -13.69
N VAL A 19 -17.29 16.53 -13.12
CA VAL A 19 -18.51 16.05 -13.80
C VAL A 19 -19.71 16.69 -13.12
N ASN A 20 -20.58 17.33 -13.91
CA ASN A 20 -21.75 18.07 -13.42
C ASN A 20 -21.41 19.11 -12.34
N GLY A 21 -20.30 19.83 -12.52
CA GLY A 21 -19.83 20.86 -11.57
C GLY A 21 -19.28 20.30 -10.25
N LYS A 22 -19.16 18.98 -10.11
CA LYS A 22 -18.59 18.32 -8.92
C LYS A 22 -17.28 17.64 -9.25
N TRP A 23 -16.32 17.75 -8.34
CA TRP A 23 -15.10 16.96 -8.44
C TRP A 23 -15.43 15.47 -8.33
N THR A 24 -14.93 14.68 -9.28
CA THR A 24 -15.07 13.23 -9.27
C THR A 24 -14.16 12.59 -8.22
N THR A 25 -13.05 13.23 -7.87
CA THR A 25 -12.08 12.73 -6.88
C THR A 25 -12.07 13.60 -5.63
N THR A 26 -12.41 12.99 -4.50
CA THR A 26 -12.34 13.58 -3.15
C THR A 26 -11.26 12.94 -2.28
N HIS A 27 -10.54 11.95 -2.82
CA HIS A 27 -9.52 11.22 -2.08
C HIS A 27 -8.40 12.16 -1.62
N TYR A 28 -7.95 11.98 -0.39
CA TYR A 28 -7.03 12.91 0.28
C TYR A 28 -5.65 12.99 -0.36
N THR A 29 -5.26 12.02 -1.18
CA THR A 29 -4.01 12.09 -1.96
C THR A 29 -4.09 13.08 -3.13
N GLN A 30 -5.30 13.41 -3.59
CA GLN A 30 -5.55 14.40 -4.65
C GLN A 30 -6.10 15.71 -4.09
N LYS A 31 -6.80 15.65 -2.95
CA LYS A 31 -7.34 16.79 -2.20
C LYS A 31 -6.81 16.72 -0.76
N PRO A 32 -5.59 17.20 -0.48
CA PRO A 32 -4.96 17.12 0.83
C PRO A 32 -5.86 17.68 1.94
N ARG A 33 -5.99 16.93 3.03
CA ARG A 33 -6.87 17.28 4.17
C ARG A 33 -6.41 18.54 4.90
N GLU A 34 -5.12 18.81 4.90
CA GLU A 34 -4.50 20.01 5.49
C GLU A 34 -5.03 21.32 4.90
N ASN A 35 -5.50 21.30 3.64
CA ASN A 35 -6.02 22.46 2.93
C ASN A 35 -7.56 22.54 2.98
N ASP A 36 -8.20 21.68 3.76
CA ASP A 36 -9.64 21.51 3.79
C ASP A 36 -10.18 21.86 5.18
N GLU A 37 -10.95 22.96 5.26
CA GLU A 37 -11.51 23.48 6.51
C GLU A 37 -12.33 22.44 7.29
N ARG A 38 -12.86 21.41 6.62
CA ARG A 38 -13.61 20.31 7.25
C ARG A 38 -12.76 19.46 8.19
N TRP A 39 -11.44 19.53 8.09
CA TRP A 39 -10.50 18.72 8.89
C TRP A 39 -9.77 19.52 9.97
N LYS A 40 -10.06 20.83 10.13
CA LYS A 40 -9.31 21.73 11.02
C LYS A 40 -9.27 21.29 12.50
N ASP A 41 -10.35 20.66 12.97
CA ASP A 41 -10.52 20.27 14.37
C ASP A 41 -10.22 18.76 14.60
N VAL A 42 -9.74 18.05 13.56
CA VAL A 42 -9.43 16.62 13.64
C VAL A 42 -7.97 16.45 14.05
N ASP A 43 -7.73 15.79 15.18
CA ASP A 43 -6.38 15.38 15.55
C ASP A 43 -5.86 14.29 14.59
N MET A 44 -4.75 14.59 13.92
CA MET A 44 -4.12 13.72 12.93
C MET A 44 -2.93 12.93 13.50
N THR A 45 -2.71 13.00 14.81
CA THR A 45 -1.65 12.25 15.51
C THR A 45 -1.84 10.75 15.31
N ARG A 46 -0.75 10.04 14.97
CA ARG A 46 -0.75 8.60 14.73
C ARG A 46 0.03 7.89 15.81
N VAL A 47 -0.46 6.73 16.23
CA VAL A 47 0.31 5.80 17.05
C VAL A 47 1.40 5.17 16.18
N SER A 48 2.59 5.00 16.75
CA SER A 48 3.75 4.37 16.12
C SER A 48 4.25 3.20 16.98
N ASP A 49 4.75 2.16 16.32
CA ASP A 49 5.47 1.04 16.94
C ASP A 49 6.74 0.78 16.11
N GLU A 50 7.75 0.18 16.73
CA GLU A 50 9.08 -0.05 16.15
C GLU A 50 9.26 -1.53 15.77
N TYR A 51 9.66 -1.78 14.53
CA TYR A 51 9.95 -3.12 14.02
C TYR A 51 11.28 -3.11 13.27
N ASP A 52 12.03 -4.20 13.32
CA ASP A 52 13.27 -4.34 12.55
C ASP A 52 12.97 -4.42 11.05
N VAL A 53 11.87 -5.09 10.69
CA VAL A 53 11.41 -5.23 9.32
C VAL A 53 9.90 -5.08 9.24
N VAL A 54 9.44 -4.24 8.31
CA VAL A 54 8.02 -4.09 7.95
C VAL A 54 7.84 -4.53 6.50
N ILE A 55 6.91 -5.46 6.26
CA ILE A 55 6.57 -6.01 4.95
C ILE A 55 5.15 -5.56 4.59
N VAL A 56 5.00 -4.91 3.43
CA VAL A 56 3.71 -4.46 2.93
C VAL A 56 3.20 -5.43 1.87
N GLY A 57 2.14 -6.17 2.20
CA GLY A 57 1.49 -7.18 1.37
C GLY A 57 1.74 -8.61 1.87
N GLY A 58 0.66 -9.32 2.16
CA GLY A 58 0.62 -10.71 2.61
C GLY A 58 0.47 -11.73 1.49
N GLY A 59 1.03 -11.44 0.31
CA GLY A 59 1.08 -12.39 -0.81
C GLY A 59 2.27 -13.37 -0.69
N PRO A 60 2.50 -14.23 -1.70
CA PRO A 60 3.57 -15.22 -1.67
C PRO A 60 4.96 -14.63 -1.39
N ALA A 61 5.30 -13.50 -2.02
CA ALA A 61 6.59 -12.83 -1.79
C ALA A 61 6.74 -12.29 -0.36
N GLY A 62 5.72 -11.59 0.16
CA GLY A 62 5.77 -11.01 1.49
C GLY A 62 5.81 -12.07 2.59
N LEU A 63 4.99 -13.12 2.46
CA LEU A 63 5.02 -14.26 3.36
C LEU A 63 6.36 -15.00 3.29
N SER A 64 6.91 -15.20 2.09
CA SER A 64 8.21 -15.86 1.93
C SER A 64 9.34 -15.10 2.62
N ALA A 65 9.36 -13.77 2.47
CA ALA A 65 10.32 -12.91 3.16
C ALA A 65 10.14 -12.96 4.68
N ALA A 66 8.90 -12.87 5.18
CA ALA A 66 8.61 -12.93 6.61
C ALA A 66 9.04 -14.27 7.24
N ILE A 67 8.70 -15.38 6.58
CA ILE A 67 9.08 -16.73 7.01
C ILE A 67 10.60 -16.87 7.03
N ARG A 68 11.29 -16.51 5.92
CA ARG A 68 12.74 -16.68 5.84
C ARG A 68 13.48 -15.81 6.87
N LEU A 69 13.01 -14.59 7.12
CA LEU A 69 13.59 -13.72 8.15
C LEU A 69 13.47 -14.35 9.54
N LYS A 70 12.31 -14.92 9.87
CA LYS A 70 12.12 -15.60 11.16
C LYS A 70 12.93 -16.89 11.28
N GLN A 71 13.06 -17.66 10.20
CA GLN A 71 13.95 -18.84 10.16
C GLN A 71 15.41 -18.43 10.41
N LEU A 72 15.93 -17.43 9.68
CA LEU A 72 17.29 -16.93 9.85
C LEU A 72 17.54 -16.37 11.26
N ALA A 73 16.56 -15.68 11.84
CA ALA A 73 16.63 -15.17 13.20
C ALA A 73 16.77 -16.34 14.21
N ALA A 74 15.97 -17.40 14.05
CA ALA A 74 16.06 -18.60 14.87
C ALA A 74 17.41 -19.33 14.70
N GLU A 75 17.88 -19.50 13.46
CA GLU A 75 19.18 -20.13 13.13
C GLU A 75 20.35 -19.41 13.82
N HIS A 76 20.30 -18.08 13.91
CA HIS A 76 21.36 -17.26 14.52
C HIS A 76 21.09 -16.90 15.99
N ASN A 77 20.04 -17.48 16.60
CA ASN A 77 19.58 -17.17 17.95
C ASN A 77 19.44 -15.66 18.23
N LYS A 78 18.83 -14.95 17.26
CA LYS A 78 18.53 -13.52 17.33
C LYS A 78 17.04 -13.30 17.42
N GLU A 79 16.66 -12.26 18.16
CA GLU A 79 15.30 -11.75 18.11
C GLU A 79 15.19 -10.72 16.99
N VAL A 80 14.20 -10.89 16.10
CA VAL A 80 13.88 -9.95 15.02
C VAL A 80 12.37 -9.75 15.01
N ARG A 81 11.91 -8.52 15.25
CA ARG A 81 10.49 -8.12 15.16
C ARG A 81 10.15 -7.86 13.69
N VAL A 82 9.32 -8.74 13.12
CA VAL A 82 8.83 -8.62 11.73
C VAL A 82 7.34 -8.30 11.76
N CYS A 83 6.94 -7.20 11.14
CA CYS A 83 5.52 -6.84 10.92
C CYS A 83 5.17 -7.10 9.46
N LEU A 84 4.07 -7.81 9.21
CA LEU A 84 3.50 -7.97 7.88
C LEU A 84 2.10 -7.36 7.89
N VAL A 85 1.84 -6.43 6.96
CA VAL A 85 0.54 -5.77 6.83
C VAL A 85 -0.11 -6.16 5.51
N GLU A 86 -1.39 -6.54 5.56
CA GLU A 86 -2.18 -6.93 4.40
C GLU A 86 -3.50 -6.14 4.40
N LYS A 87 -3.97 -5.74 3.21
CA LYS A 87 -5.23 -5.02 3.02
C LYS A 87 -6.43 -5.96 3.13
N ALA A 88 -6.27 -7.20 2.71
CA ALA A 88 -7.28 -8.23 2.77
C ALA A 88 -7.73 -8.49 4.22
N PRO A 89 -9.02 -8.80 4.46
CA PRO A 89 -9.52 -9.13 5.79
C PRO A 89 -8.86 -10.38 6.37
N GLU A 90 -8.45 -11.30 5.49
CA GLU A 90 -7.75 -12.54 5.80
C GLU A 90 -6.64 -12.74 4.76
N LEU A 91 -5.54 -13.41 5.15
CA LEU A 91 -4.46 -13.73 4.22
C LEU A 91 -5.00 -14.55 3.03
N GLY A 92 -4.66 -14.13 1.82
CA GLY A 92 -5.11 -14.79 0.59
C GLY A 92 -6.46 -14.32 0.03
N ALA A 93 -7.29 -13.58 0.79
CA ALA A 93 -8.63 -13.19 0.31
C ALA A 93 -8.62 -12.19 -0.88
N HIS A 94 -7.48 -11.53 -1.12
CA HIS A 94 -7.25 -10.72 -2.33
C HIS A 94 -6.28 -11.36 -3.33
N THR A 95 -5.84 -12.60 -3.10
CA THR A 95 -4.96 -13.31 -4.02
C THR A 95 -5.77 -13.85 -5.19
N PHE A 96 -5.36 -13.50 -6.40
CA PHE A 96 -5.95 -13.99 -7.64
C PHE A 96 -4.85 -14.48 -8.57
N SER A 97 -4.91 -15.73 -9.00
CA SER A 97 -3.91 -16.37 -9.84
C SER A 97 -4.52 -17.56 -10.59
N GLY A 98 -3.95 -17.89 -11.75
CA GLY A 98 -4.20 -19.18 -12.42
C GLY A 98 -3.53 -20.37 -11.71
N ALA A 99 -2.66 -20.10 -10.73
CA ALA A 99 -2.07 -21.07 -9.80
C ALA A 99 -1.28 -22.22 -10.45
N VAL A 100 -0.66 -22.00 -11.62
CA VAL A 100 0.39 -22.88 -12.14
C VAL A 100 1.73 -22.41 -11.54
N ILE A 101 2.27 -23.18 -10.61
CA ILE A 101 3.39 -22.77 -9.75
C ILE A 101 4.63 -23.61 -10.04
N GLN A 102 5.79 -22.96 -10.18
CA GLN A 102 7.10 -23.60 -10.11
C GLN A 102 7.50 -23.79 -8.64
N THR A 103 7.78 -25.03 -8.23
CA THR A 103 7.91 -25.40 -6.82
C THR A 103 9.26 -25.05 -6.19
N ASP A 104 10.32 -24.83 -6.98
CA ASP A 104 11.68 -24.59 -6.49
C ASP A 104 11.80 -23.56 -5.35
N GLY A 105 10.97 -22.50 -5.40
CA GLY A 105 10.95 -21.47 -4.36
C GLY A 105 10.37 -21.97 -3.04
N LEU A 106 9.30 -22.77 -3.10
CA LEU A 106 8.64 -23.35 -1.94
C LEU A 106 9.51 -24.47 -1.35
N ASP A 107 10.08 -25.32 -2.19
CA ASP A 107 10.96 -26.43 -1.79
C ASP A 107 12.20 -25.92 -1.01
N ARG A 108 12.70 -24.73 -1.35
CA ARG A 108 13.81 -24.07 -0.62
C ARG A 108 13.39 -23.40 0.69
N LEU A 109 12.16 -22.87 0.74
CA LEU A 109 11.69 -22.09 1.88
C LEU A 109 11.10 -22.98 2.98
N ILE A 110 10.36 -24.00 2.59
CA ILE A 110 9.68 -24.98 3.44
C ILE A 110 9.97 -26.35 2.83
N PRO A 111 11.10 -26.98 3.20
CA PRO A 111 11.35 -28.36 2.81
C PRO A 111 10.21 -29.23 3.34
N ASP A 112 9.69 -30.13 2.51
CA ASP A 112 8.62 -31.07 2.84
C ASP A 112 7.26 -30.42 3.22
N TRP A 113 6.90 -29.35 2.50
CA TRP A 113 5.58 -28.70 2.58
C TRP A 113 4.41 -29.62 2.20
#